data_AF-A0A915JZN2-F1
#
_entry.id   AF-A0A915JZN2-F1
#
_cell.length_a   1.000
_cell.length_b   1.000
_cell.length_c   1.000
_cell.angle_alpha   90.00
_cell.angle_beta   90.00
_cell.angle_gamma   90.00
#
_symmetry.space_group_name_H-M   'P 1'
#
loop_
_entity.id
_entity.type
_entity.pdbx_description
1 polymer ?
#
loop_
_entity_poly.entity_id
_entity_poly.type
_entity_poly.pdbx_seq_one_letter_code
_entity_poly.pdbx_strand_id
1 'polypeptide(L)'
;MPSPSSSASQNTDKVEWVSFADECDLCDPSVKSYLEGVVGPELPIIVTIGYTYGFQIWALLSNGECEELLFVKDGPATFVKFLPAPKVANKADELSSCRPLLAACDDSGPQFYSAVNVISLRQNGCAVRRLNFTDSVVNVLTSDRALIVTFIDKLVVLDPCTLKDRFWIKNCLTDLNPHSVSLSGSWCAYPDVKLNPTFQSCGGASCYDDSSYTTQVVTVAKNLSKTVTEISASLATMTGVGQPKSRTFSMGSKKSESLDNADGVVTVLVIENISGTEFDLLSSTDNHGILLHFLANTTEPISYTKFSRNGTLLLTAGPSGRTFDVFLLLPHPSSPCLGAVQHLYVLHRGATIAKILDLSFASDSRWVAISTANGTTHVFPITPYGGAINFRTHAGPKVVNRESRFHRSAGLDTLDNSVTSGIYHSSSTTKDQYPSVANPHGSLYRAASNPRLPPYASPQILFAASKIKQSSAHFVAAALPLVDYGTTVVSAVPAALTSAAGGALDSACNLKQRPSLNSASYRQMAANFAPARGLKAMGSPSLRNGNENCTDSLFIMRSNGQLSEYQLTVKAFTIGQRITDENPVELHVVPTVEWPLTQSKSEQETGFPLDPNNVLLQASAIKQRLSKFCN
;
A
#
# COMPACT_ATOMS: atom_id res chain seq x y z
N MET A 1 28.94 38.21 39.29
CA MET A 1 27.88 37.26 38.92
C MET A 1 27.31 37.67 37.58
N PRO A 2 27.44 36.86 36.52
CA PRO A 2 26.57 36.93 35.36
C PRO A 2 25.58 35.76 35.35
N SER A 3 24.35 36.06 34.96
CA SER A 3 23.19 35.18 34.84
C SER A 3 23.36 34.08 33.78
N PRO A 4 22.85 32.85 34.00
CA PRO A 4 22.72 31.85 32.95
C PRO A 4 21.36 32.02 32.26
N SER A 5 21.38 32.43 30.99
CA SER A 5 20.23 32.26 30.09
C SER A 5 20.69 31.43 28.90
N SER A 6 20.80 30.12 29.10
CA SER A 6 20.77 29.16 27.99
C SER A 6 19.32 28.73 27.81
N SER A 7 18.63 29.30 26.81
CA SER A 7 17.39 28.72 26.31
C SER A 7 17.73 27.34 25.75
N ALA A 8 17.37 26.29 26.49
CA ALA A 8 17.36 24.94 25.97
C ALA A 8 16.44 24.94 24.75
N SER A 9 17.02 24.80 23.56
CA SER A 9 16.26 24.50 22.35
C SER A 9 15.51 23.20 22.61
N GLN A 10 14.18 23.27 22.74
CA GLN A 10 13.33 22.09 22.74
C GLN A 10 13.51 21.41 21.38
N ASN A 11 14.40 20.41 21.32
CA ASN A 11 14.48 19.51 20.18
C ASN A 11 13.18 18.71 20.18
N THR A 12 12.21 19.12 19.37
CA THR A 12 11.01 18.32 19.14
C THR A 12 11.43 17.03 18.44
N ASP A 13 11.15 15.88 19.04
CA ASP A 13 11.39 14.56 18.47
C ASP A 13 10.69 14.41 17.13
N LYS A 14 11.44 14.61 16.04
CA LYS A 14 10.89 14.51 14.70
C LYS A 14 10.78 13.05 14.29
N VAL A 15 9.56 12.58 14.05
CA VAL A 15 9.31 11.26 13.45
C VAL A 15 9.75 11.30 11.99
N GLU A 16 10.71 10.45 11.63
CA GLU A 16 11.22 10.32 10.26
C GLU A 16 10.41 9.30 9.45
N TRP A 17 10.00 8.21 10.09
CA TRP A 17 9.17 7.19 9.48
C TRP A 17 8.31 6.42 10.48
N VAL A 18 7.24 5.84 9.98
CA VAL A 18 6.35 4.96 10.73
C VAL A 18 6.04 3.71 9.90
N SER A 19 5.89 2.57 10.57
CA SER A 19 5.37 1.34 9.97
C SER A 19 4.49 0.60 10.96
N PHE A 20 3.38 0.04 10.49
CA PHE A 20 2.74 -1.07 11.19
C PHE A 20 3.51 -2.37 10.90
N ALA A 21 3.53 -3.28 11.86
CA ALA A 21 4.16 -4.59 11.70
C ALA A 21 3.09 -5.68 11.58
N ASP A 22 2.79 -6.10 10.35
CA ASP A 22 1.91 -7.22 10.07
C ASP A 22 2.66 -8.58 10.17
N GLU A 23 3.95 -8.57 9.86
CA GLU A 23 4.83 -9.76 9.77
C GLU A 23 5.72 -9.87 11.01
N CYS A 24 5.12 -10.24 12.14
CA CYS A 24 5.79 -10.43 13.43
C CYS A 24 5.22 -11.65 14.14
N ASP A 25 6.04 -12.37 14.91
CA ASP A 25 5.61 -13.55 15.69
C ASP A 25 4.43 -13.24 16.62
N LEU A 26 4.39 -12.02 17.19
CA LEU A 26 3.32 -11.53 18.07
C LEU A 26 2.00 -11.27 17.32
N CYS A 27 2.07 -11.04 16.01
CA CYS A 27 0.92 -10.82 15.14
C CYS A 27 0.42 -12.11 14.46
N ASP A 28 1.07 -13.26 14.69
CA ASP A 28 0.69 -14.53 14.06
C ASP A 28 -0.57 -15.13 14.73
N PRO A 29 -1.64 -15.44 13.98
CA PRO A 29 -2.86 -16.03 14.53
C PRO A 29 -2.66 -17.33 15.33
N SER A 30 -1.61 -18.10 15.05
CA SER A 30 -1.30 -19.34 15.76
C SER A 30 -0.84 -19.16 17.21
N VAL A 31 -0.35 -17.98 17.59
CA VAL A 31 0.04 -17.70 18.99
C VAL A 31 -1.11 -17.13 19.82
N LYS A 32 -2.22 -16.75 19.18
CA LYS A 32 -3.34 -16.03 19.80
C LYS A 32 -3.88 -16.72 21.06
N SER A 33 -4.21 -18.01 20.99
CA SER A 33 -4.78 -18.75 22.13
C SER A 33 -3.83 -18.87 23.31
N TYR A 34 -2.52 -18.83 23.07
CA TYR A 34 -1.51 -18.93 24.12
C TYR A 34 -1.23 -17.59 24.80
N LEU A 35 -1.45 -16.48 24.09
CA LEU A 35 -1.22 -15.13 24.58
C LEU A 35 -2.48 -14.44 25.10
N GLU A 36 -3.65 -15.08 25.01
CA GLU A 36 -4.93 -14.46 25.39
C GLU A 36 -4.93 -13.92 26.84
N GLY A 37 -4.27 -14.61 27.77
CA GLY A 37 -4.13 -14.14 29.15
C GLY A 37 -3.21 -12.92 29.34
N VAL A 38 -2.42 -12.57 28.33
CA VAL A 38 -1.40 -11.50 28.38
C VAL A 38 -1.81 -10.31 27.50
N VAL A 39 -2.16 -10.56 26.23
CA VAL A 39 -2.52 -9.50 25.26
C VAL A 39 -4.04 -9.30 25.10
N GLY A 40 -4.83 -10.19 25.73
CA GLY A 40 -6.28 -10.24 25.66
C GLY A 40 -6.82 -11.01 24.44
N PRO A 41 -8.13 -10.96 24.18
CA PRO A 41 -8.83 -11.81 23.22
C PRO A 41 -8.48 -11.54 21.74
N GLU A 42 -7.73 -10.48 21.47
CA GLU A 42 -7.32 -10.11 20.13
C GLU A 42 -5.83 -9.79 20.11
N LEU A 43 -5.18 -10.08 18.98
CA LEU A 43 -3.76 -9.80 18.81
C LEU A 43 -3.52 -8.27 18.84
N PRO A 44 -2.36 -7.85 19.39
CA PRO A 44 -2.03 -6.44 19.48
C PRO A 44 -1.70 -5.84 18.11
N ILE A 45 -1.87 -4.54 18.00
CA ILE A 45 -1.44 -3.78 16.83
C ILE A 45 -0.03 -3.24 17.14
N ILE A 46 0.96 -3.65 16.34
CA ILE A 46 2.35 -3.25 16.56
C ILE A 46 2.72 -2.08 15.64
N VAL A 47 3.24 -1.02 16.25
CA VAL A 47 3.65 0.21 15.57
C VAL A 47 5.13 0.44 15.83
N THR A 48 5.91 0.63 14.77
CA THR A 48 7.31 1.02 14.85
C THR A 48 7.46 2.46 14.37
N ILE A 49 8.16 3.27 15.18
CA ILE A 49 8.39 4.69 14.94
C ILE A 49 9.89 4.92 14.87
N GLY A 50 10.38 5.50 13.78
CA GLY A 50 11.77 5.89 13.61
C GLY A 50 12.00 7.37 13.81
N TYR A 51 13.07 7.69 14.53
CA TYR A 51 13.54 9.05 14.81
C TYR A 51 14.92 9.26 14.21
N THR A 52 15.42 10.49 14.29
CA THR A 52 16.78 10.84 13.87
C THR A 52 17.87 10.27 14.78
N TYR A 53 17.51 9.75 15.95
CA TYR A 53 18.43 9.26 16.97
C TYR A 53 18.17 7.81 17.38
N GLY A 54 17.16 7.15 16.82
CA GLY A 54 16.77 5.81 17.25
C GLY A 54 15.40 5.39 16.74
N PHE A 55 14.80 4.40 17.39
CA PHE A 55 13.45 3.94 17.07
C PHE A 55 12.72 3.41 18.31
N GLN A 56 11.39 3.41 18.24
CA GLN A 56 10.48 2.84 19.23
C GLN A 56 9.57 1.79 18.62
N ILE A 57 9.18 0.82 19.45
CA ILE A 57 8.18 -0.20 19.12
C ILE A 57 7.10 -0.15 20.20
N TRP A 58 5.86 0.03 19.76
CA TRP A 58 4.67 0.09 20.61
C TRP A 58 3.71 -1.04 20.29
N ALA A 59 2.97 -1.50 21.30
CA ALA A 59 1.84 -2.39 21.16
C ALA A 59 0.57 -1.73 21.66
N LEU A 60 -0.44 -1.61 20.78
CA LEU A 60 -1.80 -1.30 21.17
C LEU A 60 -2.55 -2.61 21.43
N LEU A 61 -2.82 -2.86 22.71
CA LEU A 61 -3.47 -4.07 23.22
C LEU A 61 -4.98 -4.07 22.94
N SER A 62 -5.61 -5.24 23.09
CA SER A 62 -7.03 -5.44 22.78
C SER A 62 -8.00 -4.65 23.67
N ASN A 63 -7.58 -4.26 24.86
CA ASN A 63 -8.30 -3.36 25.78
C ASN A 63 -8.15 -1.87 25.41
N GLY A 64 -7.27 -1.55 24.47
CA GLY A 64 -6.96 -0.19 24.03
C GLY A 64 -5.88 0.54 24.84
N GLU A 65 -5.17 -0.17 25.72
CA GLU A 65 -3.94 0.32 26.33
C GLU A 65 -2.77 0.25 25.34
N CYS A 66 -1.87 1.24 25.40
CA CYS A 66 -0.65 1.28 24.60
C CYS A 66 0.57 1.06 25.48
N GLU A 67 1.37 0.06 25.15
CA GLU A 67 2.60 -0.27 25.86
C GLU A 67 3.82 -0.05 24.96
N GLU A 68 4.85 0.59 25.50
CA GLU A 68 6.15 0.67 24.83
C GLU A 68 6.89 -0.66 25.05
N LEU A 69 7.19 -1.37 23.95
CA LEU A 69 7.85 -2.67 23.98
C LEU A 69 9.37 -2.57 23.91
N LEU A 70 9.88 -1.55 23.22
CA LEU A 70 11.31 -1.33 23.02
C LEU A 70 11.56 0.11 22.57
N PHE A 71 12.53 0.77 23.19
CA PHE A 71 13.09 2.04 22.75
C PHE A 71 14.62 1.96 22.71
N VAL A 72 15.21 2.23 21.54
CA VAL A 72 16.66 2.15 21.30
C VAL A 72 17.15 3.47 20.72
N LYS A 73 18.19 4.08 21.32
CA LYS A 73 18.86 5.29 20.78
C LYS A 73 20.20 4.95 20.12
N ASP A 74 20.14 4.20 19.02
CA ASP A 74 21.31 3.74 18.26
C ASP A 74 21.42 4.47 16.90
N GLY A 75 21.25 5.80 16.93
CA GLY A 75 21.34 6.63 15.73
C GLY A 75 20.15 6.48 14.77
N PRO A 76 20.18 7.20 13.63
CA PRO A 76 19.09 7.16 12.66
C PRO A 76 19.08 5.83 11.90
N ALA A 77 17.94 5.13 11.97
CA ALA A 77 17.64 4.00 11.08
C ALA A 77 16.67 4.45 9.97
N THR A 78 16.78 3.91 8.75
CA THR A 78 15.82 4.19 7.65
C THR A 78 14.54 3.35 7.75
N PHE A 79 14.65 2.18 8.36
CA PHE A 79 13.55 1.30 8.73
C PHE A 79 14.03 0.28 9.77
N VAL A 80 13.07 -0.27 10.50
CA VAL A 80 13.24 -1.47 11.32
C VAL A 80 12.11 -2.45 10.98
N LYS A 81 12.47 -3.72 10.74
CA LYS A 81 11.52 -4.78 10.36
C LYS A 81 11.72 -6.00 11.25
N PHE A 82 10.62 -6.61 11.68
CA PHE A 82 10.66 -7.91 12.36
C PHE A 82 11.02 -9.01 11.38
N LEU A 83 11.90 -9.93 11.81
CA LEU A 83 12.16 -11.18 11.09
C LEU A 83 11.41 -12.31 11.79
N PRO A 84 10.20 -12.68 11.32
CA PRO A 84 9.41 -13.73 11.96
C PRO A 84 10.12 -15.09 11.91
N ALA A 85 9.75 -15.98 12.81
CA ALA A 85 10.27 -17.34 12.83
C ALA A 85 9.89 -18.08 11.51
N PRO A 86 10.87 -18.60 10.76
CA PRO A 86 10.62 -19.13 9.43
C PRO A 86 9.87 -20.46 9.47
N LYS A 87 8.99 -20.65 8.49
CA LYS A 87 8.23 -21.86 8.15
C LYS A 87 8.68 -22.36 6.77
N VAL A 88 9.99 -22.51 6.58
CA VAL A 88 10.56 -23.07 5.35
C VAL A 88 10.54 -24.59 5.46
N ALA A 89 9.92 -25.25 4.48
CA ALA A 89 9.79 -26.71 4.48
C ALA A 89 11.17 -27.41 4.48
N ASN A 90 11.28 -28.49 5.24
CA ASN A 90 12.47 -29.35 5.30
C ASN A 90 13.78 -28.63 5.69
N LYS A 91 13.69 -27.51 6.42
CA LYS A 91 14.87 -26.75 6.86
C LYS A 91 14.76 -26.28 8.30
N ALA A 92 15.80 -26.53 9.08
CA ALA A 92 15.90 -26.05 10.45
C ALA A 92 16.34 -24.58 10.48
N ASP A 93 15.83 -23.83 11.45
CA ASP A 93 16.21 -22.45 11.71
C ASP A 93 17.51 -22.39 12.54
N GLU A 94 18.63 -22.12 11.86
CA GLU A 94 19.96 -21.98 12.49
C GLU A 94 19.99 -20.83 13.51
N LEU A 95 19.08 -19.87 13.39
CA LEU A 95 18.99 -18.68 14.24
C LEU A 95 17.92 -18.79 15.33
N SER A 96 17.36 -19.97 15.55
CA SER A 96 16.30 -20.20 16.54
C SER A 96 16.70 -19.77 17.95
N SER A 97 17.96 -19.98 18.36
CA SER A 97 18.47 -19.53 19.66
C SER A 97 18.61 -18.01 19.79
N CYS A 98 18.61 -17.27 18.68
CA CYS A 98 18.78 -15.82 18.65
C CYS A 98 17.45 -15.06 18.49
N ARG A 99 16.37 -15.74 18.10
CA ARG A 99 15.06 -15.10 17.90
C ARG A 99 14.39 -14.68 19.22
N PRO A 100 13.63 -13.57 19.24
CA PRO A 100 13.18 -12.78 18.09
C PRO A 100 14.26 -11.85 17.52
N LEU A 101 14.18 -11.60 16.21
CA LEU A 101 15.16 -10.84 15.45
C LEU A 101 14.52 -9.59 14.81
N LEU A 102 15.29 -8.50 14.78
CA LEU A 102 14.99 -7.29 14.03
C LEU A 102 16.03 -7.09 12.93
N ALA A 103 15.62 -6.57 11.78
CA ALA A 103 16.50 -6.02 10.76
C ALA A 103 16.41 -4.50 10.78
N ALA A 104 17.51 -3.82 11.07
CA ALA A 104 17.62 -2.37 11.08
C ALA A 104 18.65 -1.91 10.04
N CYS A 105 18.29 -0.95 9.20
CA CYS A 105 19.22 -0.33 8.26
C CYS A 105 19.71 1.00 8.81
N ASP A 106 21.00 1.07 9.10
CA ASP A 106 21.66 2.22 9.71
C ASP A 106 22.58 2.94 8.70
N ASP A 107 23.18 4.04 9.11
CA ASP A 107 24.09 4.83 8.27
C ASP A 107 25.56 4.40 8.37
N SER A 108 25.87 3.33 9.13
CA SER A 108 27.24 2.94 9.47
C SER A 108 27.95 2.10 8.40
N GLY A 109 27.35 1.92 7.22
CA GLY A 109 27.93 1.21 6.08
C GLY A 109 28.98 2.01 5.29
N PRO A 110 29.73 1.37 4.37
CA PRO A 110 30.70 2.05 3.51
C PRO A 110 30.07 3.18 2.68
N GLN A 111 28.83 2.96 2.24
CA GLN A 111 27.93 3.97 1.70
C GLN A 111 26.77 4.17 2.68
N PHE A 112 26.16 5.36 2.70
CA PHE A 112 24.97 5.60 3.52
C PHE A 112 23.88 4.57 3.22
N TYR A 113 23.35 3.97 4.29
CA TYR A 113 22.25 3.01 4.22
C TYR A 113 22.55 1.77 3.37
N SER A 114 23.80 1.34 3.30
CA SER A 114 24.24 0.14 2.58
C SER A 114 24.40 -1.10 3.45
N ALA A 115 24.06 -1.00 4.75
CA ALA A 115 24.16 -2.12 5.69
C ALA A 115 22.80 -2.40 6.37
N VAL A 116 22.52 -3.67 6.60
CA VAL A 116 21.40 -4.14 7.43
C VAL A 116 21.95 -4.94 8.60
N ASN A 117 21.73 -4.43 9.81
CA ASN A 117 22.07 -5.12 11.06
C ASN A 117 20.90 -6.00 11.48
N VAL A 118 21.15 -7.30 11.64
CA VAL A 118 20.21 -8.23 12.22
C VAL A 118 20.48 -8.35 13.71
N ILE A 119 19.57 -7.84 14.52
CA ILE A 119 19.68 -7.64 15.95
C ILE A 119 18.84 -8.69 16.69
N SER A 120 19.43 -9.35 17.68
CA SER A 120 18.70 -10.27 18.56
C SER A 120 18.10 -9.54 19.75
N LEU A 121 16.78 -9.63 19.89
CA LEU A 121 16.09 -9.13 21.07
C LEU A 121 16.32 -10.03 22.30
N ARG A 122 16.57 -11.32 22.08
CA ARG A 122 16.87 -12.28 23.15
C ARG A 122 18.28 -12.09 23.72
N GLN A 123 19.25 -11.77 22.86
CA GLN A 123 20.66 -11.59 23.24
C GLN A 123 20.98 -10.10 23.44
N ASN A 124 20.10 -9.38 24.15
CA ASN A 124 20.31 -8.00 24.60
C ASN A 124 20.73 -7.02 23.48
N GLY A 125 20.13 -7.13 22.30
CA GLY A 125 20.43 -6.22 21.20
C GLY A 125 21.72 -6.53 20.46
N CYS A 126 22.34 -7.69 20.71
CA CYS A 126 23.54 -8.08 19.99
C CYS A 126 23.26 -8.28 18.50
N ALA A 127 24.14 -7.74 17.65
CA ALA A 127 24.09 -7.97 16.22
C ALA A 127 24.48 -9.43 15.92
N VAL A 128 23.49 -10.22 15.52
CA VAL A 128 23.66 -11.63 15.12
C VAL A 128 24.38 -11.72 13.78
N ARG A 129 24.03 -10.83 12.85
CA ARG A 129 24.65 -10.75 11.54
C ARG A 129 24.55 -9.34 11.00
N ARG A 130 25.62 -8.89 10.35
CA ARG A 130 25.63 -7.65 9.57
C ARG A 130 25.71 -7.98 8.09
N LEU A 131 24.74 -7.51 7.33
CA LEU A 131 24.65 -7.70 5.89
C LEU A 131 25.14 -6.40 5.24
N ASN A 132 26.30 -6.44 4.59
CA ASN A 132 26.87 -5.29 3.91
C ASN A 132 26.63 -5.43 2.40
N PHE A 133 26.14 -4.36 1.79
CA PHE A 133 25.88 -4.28 0.37
C PHE A 133 26.70 -3.15 -0.26
N THR A 134 26.88 -3.22 -1.57
CA THR A 134 27.51 -2.14 -2.34
C THR A 134 26.58 -0.95 -2.52
N ASP A 135 25.27 -1.21 -2.58
CA ASP A 135 24.26 -0.24 -2.95
C ASP A 135 23.41 0.11 -1.73
N SER A 136 22.82 1.31 -1.74
CA SER A 136 21.91 1.72 -0.67
C SER A 136 20.63 0.87 -0.68
N VAL A 137 20.29 0.34 0.50
CA VAL A 137 19.10 -0.47 0.76
C VAL A 137 17.88 0.45 0.86
N VAL A 138 16.84 0.12 0.10
CA VAL A 138 15.57 0.87 0.08
C VAL A 138 14.62 0.34 1.15
N ASN A 139 14.48 -0.99 1.26
CA ASN A 139 13.62 -1.64 2.23
C ASN A 139 14.03 -3.11 2.46
N VAL A 140 13.46 -3.70 3.51
CA VAL A 140 13.47 -5.15 3.73
C VAL A 140 12.02 -5.63 3.81
N LEU A 141 11.68 -6.63 3.02
CA LEU A 141 10.40 -7.33 3.05
C LEU A 141 10.58 -8.67 3.73
N THR A 142 9.68 -8.98 4.65
CA THR A 142 9.77 -10.17 5.50
C THR A 142 8.45 -10.92 5.47
N SER A 143 8.53 -12.23 5.49
CA SER A 143 7.42 -13.13 5.79
C SER A 143 7.97 -14.34 6.54
N ASP A 144 7.09 -15.21 7.01
CA ASP A 144 7.51 -16.49 7.58
C ASP A 144 8.16 -17.44 6.54
N ARG A 145 8.20 -17.10 5.24
CA ARG A 145 8.77 -17.96 4.18
C ARG A 145 9.89 -17.30 3.38
N ALA A 146 10.00 -15.97 3.42
CA ALA A 146 10.93 -15.24 2.58
C ALA A 146 11.50 -14.01 3.28
N LEU A 147 12.72 -13.66 2.89
CA LEU A 147 13.42 -12.45 3.30
C LEU A 147 14.00 -11.79 2.05
N ILE A 148 13.56 -10.58 1.73
CA ILE A 148 14.00 -9.85 0.54
C ILE A 148 14.56 -8.50 0.95
N VAL A 149 15.75 -8.18 0.47
CA VAL A 149 16.36 -6.86 0.56
C VAL A 149 16.20 -6.17 -0.78
N THR A 150 15.59 -4.99 -0.80
CA THR A 150 15.34 -4.23 -2.03
C THR A 150 16.31 -3.07 -2.17
N PHE A 151 16.71 -2.81 -3.41
CA PHE A 151 17.59 -1.72 -3.80
C PHE A 151 16.93 -0.95 -4.96
N ILE A 152 17.63 0.05 -5.47
CA ILE A 152 17.29 0.63 -6.77
C ILE A 152 17.66 -0.40 -7.84
N ASP A 153 16.72 -0.69 -8.73
CA ASP A 153 16.85 -1.58 -9.90
C ASP A 153 17.15 -3.08 -9.67
N LYS A 154 17.24 -3.52 -8.41
CA LYS A 154 17.50 -4.93 -8.06
C LYS A 154 16.89 -5.32 -6.71
N LEU A 155 16.76 -6.62 -6.52
CA LEU A 155 16.41 -7.21 -5.23
C LEU A 155 17.26 -8.45 -4.94
N VAL A 156 17.56 -8.67 -3.66
CA VAL A 156 18.34 -9.81 -3.18
C VAL A 156 17.46 -10.62 -2.25
N VAL A 157 17.30 -11.90 -2.58
CA VAL A 157 16.55 -12.85 -1.75
C VAL A 157 17.53 -13.58 -0.84
N LEU A 158 17.26 -13.52 0.45
CA LEU A 158 18.01 -14.21 1.49
C LEU A 158 17.22 -15.41 2.00
N ASP A 159 17.93 -16.40 2.49
CA ASP A 159 17.34 -17.51 3.21
C ASP A 159 17.00 -17.08 4.65
N PRO A 160 15.72 -17.09 5.08
CA PRO A 160 15.34 -16.58 6.40
C PRO A 160 15.86 -17.45 7.57
N CYS A 161 16.27 -18.70 7.30
CA CYS A 161 16.85 -19.61 8.31
C CYS A 161 18.34 -19.34 8.58
N THR A 162 19.09 -18.86 7.59
CA THR A 162 20.56 -18.71 7.66
C THR A 162 21.06 -17.29 7.39
N LEU A 163 20.20 -16.43 6.84
CA LEU A 163 20.49 -15.08 6.34
C LEU A 163 21.53 -15.02 5.22
N LYS A 164 21.80 -16.15 4.55
CA LYS A 164 22.71 -16.22 3.40
C LYS A 164 21.95 -15.90 2.11
N ASP A 165 22.65 -15.31 1.16
CA ASP A 165 22.13 -15.01 -0.17
C ASP A 165 21.68 -16.29 -0.87
N ARG A 166 20.44 -16.29 -1.37
CA ARG A 166 19.91 -17.37 -2.22
C ARG A 166 20.11 -17.02 -3.68
N PHE A 167 19.49 -15.94 -4.11
CA PHE A 167 19.59 -15.42 -5.47
C PHE A 167 19.26 -13.93 -5.48
N TRP A 168 19.54 -13.26 -6.59
CA TRP A 168 19.16 -11.87 -6.82
C TRP A 168 18.43 -11.74 -8.16
N ILE A 169 17.54 -10.74 -8.26
CA ILE A 169 16.83 -10.40 -9.49
C ILE A 169 17.37 -9.07 -10.01
N LYS A 170 17.72 -9.05 -11.29
CA LYS A 170 18.14 -7.85 -12.03
C LYS A 170 16.95 -7.21 -12.74
N ASN A 171 17.07 -5.94 -13.11
CA ASN A 171 16.12 -5.23 -13.96
C ASN A 171 14.70 -5.17 -13.34
N CYS A 172 14.61 -5.00 -12.03
CA CYS A 172 13.34 -4.63 -11.41
C CYS A 172 13.18 -3.11 -11.57
N LEU A 173 12.02 -2.57 -11.93
CA LEU A 173 11.81 -1.10 -11.96
C LEU A 173 11.55 -0.56 -10.54
N THR A 174 12.40 -0.94 -9.59
CA THR A 174 12.26 -0.52 -8.20
C THR A 174 12.81 0.88 -8.06
N ASP A 175 11.91 1.86 -8.15
CA ASP A 175 12.19 3.25 -7.76
C ASP A 175 12.74 3.33 -6.31
N LEU A 176 13.11 4.53 -5.85
CA LEU A 176 13.41 4.84 -4.44
C LEU A 176 12.24 4.62 -3.45
N ASN A 177 11.18 3.93 -3.87
CA ASN A 177 9.98 3.69 -3.12
C ASN A 177 10.00 2.31 -2.44
N PRO A 178 9.83 2.24 -1.09
CA PRO A 178 9.77 0.97 -0.36
C PRO A 178 8.59 0.06 -0.68
N HIS A 179 7.56 0.59 -1.34
CA HIS A 179 6.35 -0.14 -1.71
C HIS A 179 6.33 -0.56 -3.19
N SER A 180 7.47 -0.52 -3.89
CA SER A 180 7.55 -0.99 -5.30
C SER A 180 7.39 -2.50 -5.39
N VAL A 181 7.99 -3.24 -4.45
CA VAL A 181 7.89 -4.70 -4.33
C VAL A 181 6.94 -5.05 -3.19
N SER A 182 6.16 -6.11 -3.37
CA SER A 182 5.28 -6.64 -2.33
C SER A 182 5.45 -8.14 -2.15
N LEU A 183 5.23 -8.60 -0.92
CA LEU A 183 5.40 -9.98 -0.48
C LEU A 183 4.11 -10.45 0.19
N SER A 184 3.70 -11.69 -0.12
CA SER A 184 2.60 -12.38 0.57
C SER A 184 2.96 -13.85 0.72
N GLY A 185 3.36 -14.27 1.93
CA GLY A 185 3.90 -15.60 2.17
C GLY A 185 5.16 -15.84 1.33
N SER A 186 5.11 -16.79 0.38
CA SER A 186 6.21 -17.06 -0.56
C SER A 186 6.09 -16.34 -1.91
N TRP A 187 5.01 -15.58 -2.13
CA TRP A 187 4.77 -14.88 -3.39
C TRP A 187 5.37 -13.49 -3.39
N CYS A 188 6.25 -13.19 -4.35
CA CYS A 188 6.83 -11.87 -4.58
C CYS A 188 6.22 -11.25 -5.83
N ALA A 189 5.68 -10.04 -5.76
CA ALA A 189 5.32 -9.25 -6.92
C ALA A 189 6.28 -8.07 -7.04
N TYR A 190 6.88 -7.92 -8.23
CA TYR A 190 7.79 -6.81 -8.52
C TYR A 190 7.50 -6.22 -9.92
N PRO A 191 7.79 -4.92 -10.12
CA PRO A 191 7.64 -4.28 -11.41
C PRO A 191 8.77 -4.70 -12.36
N ASP A 192 8.40 -5.17 -13.54
CA ASP A 192 9.34 -5.65 -14.56
C ASP A 192 9.51 -4.60 -15.67
N VAL A 193 10.64 -4.64 -16.37
CA VAL A 193 10.96 -3.65 -17.41
C VAL A 193 10.14 -3.87 -18.67
N LYS A 194 9.88 -5.13 -19.03
CA LYS A 194 9.25 -5.46 -20.30
C LYS A 194 8.39 -6.71 -20.20
N LEU A 195 7.31 -6.70 -20.96
CA LEU A 195 6.45 -7.86 -21.14
C LEU A 195 7.19 -8.92 -21.97
N ASN A 196 7.39 -10.10 -21.39
CA ASN A 196 7.86 -11.32 -22.03
C ASN A 196 6.64 -12.18 -22.46
N PRO A 197 6.34 -12.26 -23.77
CA PRO A 197 5.19 -13.01 -24.28
C PRO A 197 5.23 -14.51 -23.95
N THR A 198 6.42 -15.07 -23.72
CA THR A 198 6.59 -16.49 -23.38
C THR A 198 5.94 -16.85 -22.06
N PHE A 199 5.95 -15.94 -21.08
CA PHE A 199 5.39 -16.17 -19.75
C PHE A 199 4.07 -15.42 -19.53
N GLN A 200 3.58 -14.69 -20.54
CA GLN A 200 2.44 -13.80 -20.39
C GLN A 200 1.17 -14.55 -19.98
N SER A 201 0.62 -14.17 -18.83
CA SER A 201 -0.65 -14.67 -18.30
C SER A 201 -1.86 -14.11 -19.05
N CYS A 202 -2.99 -14.77 -18.91
CA CYS A 202 -4.25 -14.36 -19.52
C CYS A 202 -4.87 -13.18 -18.77
N GLY A 203 -5.08 -12.04 -19.44
CA GLY A 203 -5.68 -10.84 -18.85
C GLY A 203 -4.67 -9.72 -18.59
N GLY A 204 -4.78 -9.08 -17.43
CA GLY A 204 -4.06 -7.84 -17.09
C GLY A 204 -4.92 -6.60 -17.26
N ALA A 205 -4.27 -5.43 -17.32
CA ALA A 205 -4.91 -4.15 -17.49
C ALA A 205 -5.70 -4.10 -18.81
N SER A 206 -7.00 -3.89 -18.68
CA SER A 206 -7.86 -3.52 -19.81
C SER A 206 -7.54 -2.09 -20.24
N CYS A 207 -7.39 -1.84 -21.54
CA CYS A 207 -7.38 -0.47 -22.05
C CYS A 207 -8.76 0.17 -21.81
N TYR A 208 -8.85 1.09 -20.86
CA TYR A 208 -10.04 1.91 -20.66
C TYR A 208 -9.81 3.27 -21.31
N ASP A 209 -10.75 3.74 -22.13
CA ASP A 209 -10.65 5.04 -22.78
C ASP A 209 -10.93 6.15 -21.74
N ASP A 210 -9.84 6.67 -21.18
CA ASP A 210 -9.80 7.70 -20.13
C ASP A 210 -10.53 9.00 -20.53
N SER A 211 -10.81 9.17 -21.83
CA SER A 211 -11.38 10.38 -22.42
C SER A 211 -12.90 10.54 -22.24
N SER A 212 -13.65 9.44 -22.02
CA SER A 212 -15.11 9.46 -22.06
C SER A 212 -15.80 9.76 -20.71
N TYR A 213 -15.21 9.32 -19.59
CA TYR A 213 -15.90 9.36 -18.29
C TYR A 213 -15.35 10.39 -17.32
N THR A 214 -14.05 10.67 -17.36
CA THR A 214 -13.43 11.73 -16.54
C THR A 214 -14.01 13.10 -16.92
N THR A 215 -14.24 13.38 -18.19
CA THR A 215 -14.91 14.61 -18.67
C THR A 215 -16.36 14.71 -18.21
N GLN A 216 -17.14 13.62 -18.24
CA GLN A 216 -18.54 13.65 -17.82
C GLN A 216 -18.68 13.78 -16.29
N VAL A 217 -17.92 13.00 -15.51
CA VAL A 217 -18.02 13.01 -14.04
C VAL A 217 -17.35 14.25 -13.42
N VAL A 218 -16.23 14.74 -13.97
CA VAL A 218 -15.60 15.99 -13.51
C VAL A 218 -16.48 17.20 -13.86
N THR A 219 -17.22 17.17 -14.98
CA THR A 219 -18.18 18.23 -15.32
C THR A 219 -19.40 18.20 -14.38
N VAL A 220 -19.92 17.01 -14.06
CA VAL A 220 -21.04 16.86 -13.11
C VAL A 220 -20.64 17.25 -11.68
N ALA A 221 -19.45 16.86 -11.21
CA ALA A 221 -18.95 17.25 -9.88
C ALA A 221 -18.64 18.75 -9.79
N LYS A 222 -18.06 19.35 -10.85
CA LYS A 222 -17.86 20.81 -10.92
C LYS A 222 -19.19 21.56 -10.95
N ASN A 223 -20.21 21.04 -11.64
CA ASN A 223 -21.53 21.65 -11.68
C ASN A 223 -22.25 21.56 -10.32
N LEU A 224 -22.17 20.43 -9.61
CA LEU A 224 -22.70 20.27 -8.24
C LEU A 224 -22.00 21.19 -7.21
N SER A 225 -20.68 21.37 -7.32
CA SER A 225 -19.95 22.28 -6.43
C SER A 225 -20.26 23.77 -6.68
N LYS A 226 -20.75 24.12 -7.87
CA LYS A 226 -21.27 25.46 -8.17
C LYS A 226 -22.71 25.65 -7.67
N THR A 227 -23.52 24.59 -7.66
CA THR A 227 -24.92 24.64 -7.17
C THR A 227 -25.02 25.01 -5.69
N VAL A 228 -24.01 24.73 -4.86
CA VAL A 228 -24.03 25.05 -3.41
C VAL A 228 -23.58 26.48 -3.11
N THR A 229 -22.86 27.15 -4.02
CA THR A 229 -22.35 28.52 -3.80
C THR A 229 -23.23 29.61 -4.44
N GLU A 230 -24.13 29.26 -5.37
CA GLU A 230 -24.99 30.23 -6.08
C GLU A 230 -26.40 30.41 -5.49
N ILE A 231 -26.75 29.69 -4.42
CA ILE A 231 -28.05 29.85 -3.73
C ILE A 231 -28.10 31.11 -2.84
N SER A 232 -26.96 31.78 -2.59
CA SER A 232 -26.91 33.05 -1.85
C SER A 232 -26.78 34.32 -2.71
N ALA A 233 -26.89 34.22 -4.04
CA ALA A 233 -26.64 35.36 -4.94
C ALA A 233 -27.66 35.55 -6.09
N SER A 234 -28.88 34.99 -5.98
CA SER A 234 -29.93 35.17 -6.99
C SER A 234 -31.05 36.09 -6.50
N LEU A 235 -30.80 37.40 -6.54
CA LEU A 235 -31.85 38.42 -6.65
C LEU A 235 -31.38 39.62 -7.50
N ALA A 236 -30.91 39.34 -8.72
CA ALA A 236 -30.70 40.31 -9.80
C ALA A 236 -30.26 39.49 -11.02
N THR A 237 -31.09 39.16 -12.00
CA THR A 237 -31.43 40.06 -13.10
C THR A 237 -32.32 39.27 -14.04
N MET A 238 -33.63 39.55 -14.02
CA MET A 238 -34.50 39.23 -15.15
C MET A 238 -34.32 40.36 -16.16
N THR A 239 -33.78 40.05 -17.35
CA THR A 239 -34.08 40.66 -18.67
C THR A 239 -32.98 40.25 -19.65
N GLY A 240 -33.32 39.65 -20.78
CA GLY A 240 -32.42 39.63 -21.94
C GLY A 240 -32.45 38.35 -22.76
N VAL A 241 -33.17 38.42 -23.88
CA VAL A 241 -33.29 37.42 -24.94
C VAL A 241 -31.97 37.31 -25.73
N GLY A 242 -31.47 36.10 -26.02
CA GLY A 242 -30.37 35.88 -26.96
C GLY A 242 -30.03 34.41 -27.21
N GLN A 243 -30.22 33.94 -28.45
CA GLN A 243 -29.90 32.58 -28.92
C GLN A 243 -28.39 32.28 -28.94
N PRO A 244 -27.93 31.04 -28.69
CA PRO A 244 -26.54 30.66 -28.93
C PRO A 244 -26.33 30.12 -30.36
N LYS A 245 -25.33 30.66 -31.08
CA LYS A 245 -24.79 30.14 -32.34
C LYS A 245 -23.81 29.00 -32.06
N SER A 246 -24.04 27.84 -32.67
CA SER A 246 -23.12 26.71 -32.72
C SER A 246 -21.80 27.09 -33.44
N ARG A 247 -20.66 26.81 -32.81
CA ARG A 247 -19.33 26.81 -33.45
C ARG A 247 -18.75 25.41 -33.30
N THR A 248 -18.74 24.68 -34.40
CA THR A 248 -18.08 23.38 -34.55
C THR A 248 -16.57 23.61 -34.63
N PHE A 249 -15.82 23.16 -33.62
CA PHE A 249 -14.36 23.09 -33.69
C PHE A 249 -13.95 21.64 -33.95
N SER A 250 -13.57 21.37 -35.20
CA SER A 250 -12.82 20.18 -35.59
C SER A 250 -11.36 20.38 -35.18
N MET A 251 -10.85 19.54 -34.28
CA MET A 251 -9.43 19.51 -33.94
C MET A 251 -8.88 18.16 -34.36
N GLY A 252 -8.24 18.13 -35.52
CA GLY A 252 -7.55 16.96 -36.05
C GLY A 252 -6.36 16.59 -35.15
N SER A 253 -6.37 15.36 -34.67
CA SER A 253 -5.24 14.76 -33.94
C SER A 253 -4.07 14.55 -34.89
N LYS A 254 -3.06 15.43 -34.82
CA LYS A 254 -1.72 15.09 -35.31
C LYS A 254 -1.08 14.16 -34.28
N LYS A 255 -0.79 12.92 -34.71
CA LYS A 255 0.07 11.99 -33.98
C LYS A 255 1.42 12.67 -33.75
N SER A 256 1.71 13.01 -32.50
CA SER A 256 3.08 13.26 -32.06
C SER A 256 3.80 11.93 -32.01
N GLU A 257 4.94 11.83 -32.66
CA GLU A 257 5.89 10.74 -32.49
C GLU A 257 6.26 10.63 -31.00
N SER A 258 6.26 9.39 -30.51
CA SER A 258 6.28 8.97 -29.11
C SER A 258 7.67 9.10 -28.48
N LEU A 259 7.78 9.89 -27.40
CA LEU A 259 8.64 9.51 -26.28
C LEU A 259 7.99 8.31 -25.61
N ASP A 260 8.74 7.24 -25.37
CA ASP A 260 8.29 5.94 -24.88
C ASP A 260 7.23 6.02 -23.77
N ASN A 261 6.00 5.62 -24.08
CA ASN A 261 4.98 5.36 -23.07
C ASN A 261 5.39 4.06 -22.38
N ALA A 262 6.08 4.15 -21.24
CA ALA A 262 6.57 2.98 -20.52
C ALA A 262 5.39 2.22 -19.91
N ASP A 263 4.97 1.16 -20.59
CA ASP A 263 4.00 0.18 -20.10
C ASP A 263 4.43 -0.39 -18.73
N GLY A 264 3.49 -0.42 -17.78
CA GLY A 264 3.70 -0.97 -16.45
C GLY A 264 3.49 -2.47 -16.44
N VAL A 265 4.57 -3.23 -16.30
CA VAL A 265 4.55 -4.71 -16.29
C VAL A 265 4.82 -5.22 -14.87
N VAL A 266 4.15 -6.31 -14.50
CA VAL A 266 4.34 -6.97 -13.20
C VAL A 266 4.64 -8.46 -13.39
N THR A 267 5.62 -8.93 -12.64
CA THR A 267 5.96 -10.34 -12.51
C THR A 267 5.69 -10.80 -11.08
N VAL A 268 5.04 -11.96 -10.93
CA VAL A 268 4.77 -12.60 -9.65
C VAL A 268 5.51 -13.94 -9.60
N LEU A 269 6.32 -14.15 -8.58
CA LEU A 269 7.15 -15.34 -8.38
C LEU A 269 6.78 -16.11 -7.11
N VAL A 270 6.93 -17.44 -7.12
CA VAL A 270 7.12 -18.25 -5.91
C VAL A 270 8.61 -18.30 -5.59
N ILE A 271 9.03 -17.55 -4.58
CA ILE A 271 10.44 -17.43 -4.19
C ILE A 271 11.06 -18.79 -3.82
N GLU A 272 10.28 -19.66 -3.19
CA GLU A 272 10.74 -20.99 -2.76
C GLU A 272 11.16 -21.87 -3.95
N ASN A 273 10.55 -21.68 -5.13
CA ASN A 273 10.75 -22.51 -6.32
C ASN A 273 11.86 -22.02 -7.24
N ILE A 274 12.49 -20.88 -6.94
CA ILE A 274 13.60 -20.35 -7.72
C ILE A 274 14.90 -21.03 -7.29
N SER A 275 15.60 -21.61 -8.27
CA SER A 275 16.92 -22.20 -8.14
C SER A 275 17.96 -21.37 -8.89
N GLY A 276 19.23 -21.46 -8.48
CA GLY A 276 20.33 -20.70 -9.07
C GLY A 276 20.68 -19.46 -8.25
N THR A 277 21.65 -18.69 -8.74
CA THR A 277 22.20 -17.51 -8.04
C THR A 277 21.67 -16.19 -8.60
N GLU A 278 21.21 -16.17 -9.84
CA GLU A 278 20.66 -15.00 -10.53
C GLU A 278 19.36 -15.43 -11.21
N PHE A 279 18.33 -14.60 -11.10
CA PHE A 279 17.08 -14.76 -11.83
C PHE A 279 16.86 -13.55 -12.74
N ASP A 280 16.71 -13.83 -14.03
CA ASP A 280 16.36 -12.85 -15.05
C ASP A 280 15.27 -13.44 -15.95
N LEU A 281 14.11 -12.78 -15.96
CA LEU A 281 12.95 -13.22 -16.70
C LEU A 281 13.18 -13.18 -18.22
N LEU A 282 14.03 -12.28 -18.72
CA LEU A 282 14.24 -12.10 -20.15
C LEU A 282 15.15 -13.19 -20.75
N SER A 283 16.07 -13.73 -19.94
CA SER A 283 16.94 -14.84 -20.34
C SER A 283 16.41 -16.22 -19.90
N SER A 284 15.43 -16.27 -19.00
CA SER A 284 14.82 -17.54 -18.58
C SER A 284 14.10 -18.24 -19.73
N THR A 285 14.37 -19.53 -19.86
CA THR A 285 13.63 -20.44 -20.76
C THR A 285 12.69 -21.36 -19.99
N ASP A 286 12.84 -21.41 -18.66
CA ASP A 286 12.06 -22.27 -17.78
C ASP A 286 10.98 -21.47 -17.05
N ASN A 287 9.81 -22.08 -16.88
CA ASN A 287 8.68 -21.52 -16.12
C ASN A 287 8.89 -21.64 -14.59
N HIS A 288 10.02 -22.19 -14.13
CA HIS A 288 10.20 -22.56 -12.72
C HIS A 288 10.11 -21.33 -11.81
N GLY A 289 9.13 -21.35 -10.91
CA GLY A 289 8.89 -20.29 -9.93
C GLY A 289 8.17 -19.04 -10.47
N ILE A 290 7.87 -18.95 -11.77
CA ILE A 290 7.05 -17.84 -12.32
C ILE A 290 5.57 -18.20 -12.17
N LEU A 291 4.83 -17.42 -11.37
CA LEU A 291 3.38 -17.61 -11.21
C LEU A 291 2.58 -16.90 -12.28
N LEU A 292 2.87 -15.60 -12.46
CA LEU A 292 2.12 -14.71 -13.33
C LEU A 292 3.05 -13.65 -13.90
N HIS A 293 2.80 -13.25 -15.13
CA HIS A 293 3.50 -12.15 -15.78
C HIS A 293 2.54 -11.42 -16.71
N PHE A 294 2.27 -10.14 -16.45
CA PHE A 294 1.19 -9.43 -17.14
C PHE A 294 1.41 -7.92 -17.19
N LEU A 295 0.72 -7.28 -18.15
CA LEU A 295 0.65 -5.83 -18.24
C LEU A 295 -0.33 -5.31 -17.18
N ALA A 296 0.15 -4.54 -16.21
CA ALA A 296 -0.63 -4.00 -15.10
C ALA A 296 -1.07 -2.54 -15.32
N ASN A 297 -0.38 -1.79 -16.20
CA ASN A 297 -0.79 -0.44 -16.56
C ASN A 297 -0.32 -0.11 -17.99
N THR A 298 -1.15 0.54 -18.80
CA THR A 298 -0.85 0.86 -20.22
C THR A 298 -0.33 2.29 -20.43
N THR A 299 -0.22 3.07 -19.35
CA THR A 299 0.05 4.52 -19.40
C THR A 299 1.26 4.95 -18.60
N GLU A 300 1.56 4.25 -17.51
CA GLU A 300 2.66 4.57 -16.61
C GLU A 300 3.37 3.27 -16.16
N PRO A 301 4.68 3.32 -15.86
CA PRO A 301 5.39 2.21 -15.23
C PRO A 301 4.84 1.97 -13.82
N ILE A 302 5.08 0.79 -13.26
CA ILE A 302 4.61 0.46 -11.90
C ILE A 302 5.62 0.94 -10.85
N SER A 303 5.18 1.82 -9.96
CA SER A 303 5.99 2.31 -8.83
C SER A 303 5.49 1.79 -7.48
N TYR A 304 4.23 1.35 -7.36
CA TYR A 304 3.63 0.87 -6.12
C TYR A 304 2.95 -0.48 -6.33
N THR A 305 3.18 -1.43 -5.44
CA THR A 305 2.49 -2.73 -5.38
C THR A 305 2.13 -3.10 -3.94
N LYS A 306 0.97 -3.74 -3.73
CA LYS A 306 0.58 -4.27 -2.43
C LYS A 306 -0.35 -5.47 -2.60
N PHE A 307 0.01 -6.59 -1.99
CA PHE A 307 -0.89 -7.74 -1.86
C PHE A 307 -1.97 -7.48 -0.80
N SER A 308 -3.16 -8.05 -1.02
CA SER A 308 -4.11 -8.27 0.07
C SER A 308 -3.54 -9.28 1.07
N ARG A 309 -4.08 -9.30 2.30
CA ARG A 309 -3.57 -10.14 3.39
C ARG A 309 -3.58 -11.65 3.09
N ASN A 310 -4.45 -12.09 2.19
CA ASN A 310 -4.56 -13.48 1.74
C ASN A 310 -3.76 -13.77 0.43
N GLY A 311 -3.10 -12.77 -0.16
CA GLY A 311 -2.30 -12.92 -1.38
C GLY A 311 -3.08 -13.08 -2.68
N THR A 312 -4.42 -13.02 -2.67
CA THR A 312 -5.23 -13.25 -3.88
C THR A 312 -5.43 -11.99 -4.70
N LEU A 313 -5.41 -10.81 -4.07
CA LEU A 313 -5.48 -9.53 -4.78
C LEU A 313 -4.11 -8.88 -4.82
N LEU A 314 -3.85 -8.19 -5.93
CA LEU A 314 -2.71 -7.30 -6.08
C LEU A 314 -3.20 -5.92 -6.49
N LEU A 315 -2.84 -4.91 -5.71
CA LEU A 315 -3.03 -3.51 -6.07
C LEU A 315 -1.73 -2.97 -6.65
N THR A 316 -1.83 -2.26 -7.78
CA THR A 316 -0.68 -1.61 -8.44
C THR A 316 -0.98 -0.15 -8.75
N ALA A 317 0.05 0.68 -8.82
CA ALA A 317 -0.08 2.05 -9.34
C ALA A 317 1.24 2.57 -9.90
N GLY A 318 1.12 3.54 -10.81
CA GLY A 318 2.24 4.29 -11.33
C GLY A 318 2.72 5.43 -10.41
N PRO A 319 3.81 6.12 -10.80
CA PRO A 319 4.42 7.17 -10.00
C PRO A 319 3.49 8.36 -9.76
N SER A 320 2.48 8.58 -10.61
CA SER A 320 1.53 9.68 -10.43
C SER A 320 0.62 9.51 -9.20
N GLY A 321 0.38 8.27 -8.76
CA GLY A 321 -0.51 7.93 -7.66
C GLY A 321 -1.94 8.44 -7.84
N ARG A 322 -2.39 8.66 -9.08
CA ARG A 322 -3.75 9.16 -9.39
C ARG A 322 -4.78 8.03 -9.38
N THR A 323 -4.41 6.91 -9.99
CA THR A 323 -5.21 5.70 -10.15
C THR A 323 -4.47 4.51 -9.55
N PHE A 324 -5.25 3.53 -9.10
CA PHE A 324 -4.73 2.27 -8.59
C PHE A 324 -5.55 1.14 -9.20
N ASP A 325 -4.87 0.19 -9.81
CA ASP A 325 -5.48 -0.95 -10.48
C ASP A 325 -5.49 -2.14 -9.50
N VAL A 326 -6.65 -2.78 -9.31
CA VAL A 326 -6.82 -3.92 -8.40
C VAL A 326 -7.09 -5.18 -9.21
N PHE A 327 -6.20 -6.15 -9.10
CA PHE A 327 -6.24 -7.41 -9.84
C PHE A 327 -6.57 -8.59 -8.93
N LEU A 328 -7.39 -9.51 -9.42
CA LEU A 328 -7.53 -10.86 -8.86
C LEU A 328 -6.55 -11.80 -9.57
N LEU A 329 -5.68 -12.43 -8.79
CA LEU A 329 -4.66 -13.35 -9.27
C LEU A 329 -5.17 -14.79 -9.20
N LEU A 330 -5.17 -15.48 -10.34
CA LEU A 330 -5.59 -16.86 -10.49
C LEU A 330 -4.47 -17.66 -11.18
N PRO A 331 -3.37 -17.97 -10.46
CA PRO A 331 -2.26 -18.71 -11.06
C PRO A 331 -2.67 -20.13 -11.42
N HIS A 332 -2.02 -20.67 -12.44
CA HIS A 332 -2.17 -22.06 -12.85
C HIS A 332 -0.91 -22.86 -12.49
N PRO A 333 -1.03 -24.05 -11.88
CA PRO A 333 0.12 -24.77 -11.33
C PRO A 333 1.16 -25.20 -12.38
N SER A 334 0.74 -25.37 -13.64
CA SER A 334 1.62 -25.89 -14.69
C SER A 334 2.37 -24.82 -15.50
N SER A 335 1.83 -23.60 -15.61
CA SER A 335 2.42 -22.57 -16.47
C SER A 335 1.80 -21.20 -16.19
N PRO A 336 2.60 -20.11 -16.19
CA PRO A 336 2.09 -18.75 -16.03
C PRO A 336 1.17 -18.31 -17.17
N CYS A 337 1.31 -18.89 -18.38
CA CYS A 337 0.47 -18.58 -19.54
C CYS A 337 -0.97 -19.06 -19.37
N LEU A 338 -1.17 -20.12 -18.58
CA LEU A 338 -2.48 -20.66 -18.24
C LEU A 338 -3.09 -19.97 -17.01
N GLY A 339 -2.30 -19.14 -16.32
CA GLY A 339 -2.76 -18.29 -15.24
C GLY A 339 -3.65 -17.16 -15.75
N ALA A 340 -4.56 -16.71 -14.90
CA ALA A 340 -5.54 -15.68 -15.17
C ALA A 340 -5.31 -14.47 -14.24
N VAL A 341 -5.36 -13.26 -14.80
CA VAL A 341 -5.25 -12.00 -14.07
C VAL A 341 -6.43 -11.13 -14.44
N GLN A 342 -7.39 -11.02 -13.54
CA GLN A 342 -8.61 -10.27 -13.80
C GLN A 342 -8.50 -8.86 -13.22
N HIS A 343 -8.64 -7.83 -14.06
CA HIS A 343 -8.71 -6.44 -13.61
C HIS A 343 -10.11 -6.15 -13.02
N LEU A 344 -10.19 -6.03 -11.70
CA LEU A 344 -11.47 -5.87 -10.99
C LEU A 344 -11.90 -4.41 -10.88
N TYR A 345 -10.98 -3.54 -10.44
CA TYR A 345 -11.30 -2.17 -10.07
C TYR A 345 -10.20 -1.20 -10.46
N VAL A 346 -10.58 0.01 -10.86
CA VAL A 346 -9.70 1.18 -10.97
C VAL A 346 -10.11 2.19 -9.89
N LEU A 347 -9.24 2.42 -8.91
CA LEU A 347 -9.48 3.33 -7.80
C LEU A 347 -8.94 4.72 -8.15
N HIS A 348 -9.81 5.69 -8.37
CA HIS A 348 -9.43 7.08 -8.61
C HIS A 348 -9.28 7.85 -7.28
N ARG A 349 -8.03 8.09 -6.88
CA ARG A 349 -7.69 8.88 -5.69
C ARG A 349 -7.93 10.37 -5.92
N GLY A 350 -7.60 10.87 -7.11
CA GLY A 350 -7.85 12.27 -7.51
C GLY A 350 -7.09 12.68 -8.76
N ALA A 351 -7.39 13.87 -9.28
CA ALA A 351 -6.81 14.38 -10.52
C ALA A 351 -5.34 14.83 -10.38
N THR A 352 -4.93 15.26 -9.19
CA THR A 352 -3.58 15.76 -8.93
C THR A 352 -2.63 14.62 -8.60
N ILE A 353 -1.38 14.71 -9.05
CA ILE A 353 -0.30 13.81 -8.63
C ILE A 353 -0.14 13.90 -7.11
N ALA A 354 0.06 12.76 -6.46
CA ALA A 354 0.47 12.73 -5.07
C ALA A 354 1.33 11.50 -4.81
N LYS A 355 2.40 11.70 -4.07
CA LYS A 355 3.25 10.61 -3.57
C LYS A 355 2.50 9.78 -2.54
N ILE A 356 2.59 8.46 -2.66
CA ILE A 356 1.92 7.53 -1.75
C ILE A 356 2.86 7.19 -0.62
N LEU A 357 2.34 7.23 0.60
CA LEU A 357 3.10 6.95 1.82
C LEU A 357 2.85 5.53 2.32
N ASP A 358 1.62 5.06 2.21
CA ASP A 358 1.25 3.72 2.64
C ASP A 358 -0.01 3.20 1.93
N LEU A 359 -0.11 1.89 1.83
CA LEU A 359 -1.17 1.12 1.18
C LEU A 359 -1.61 -0.01 2.10
N SER A 360 -2.88 -0.02 2.48
CA SER A 360 -3.42 -1.00 3.41
C SER A 360 -4.73 -1.60 2.93
N PHE A 361 -4.82 -2.93 2.98
CA PHE A 361 -6.05 -3.68 2.77
C PHE A 361 -6.67 -4.01 4.12
N ALA A 362 -8.01 -3.95 4.21
CA ALA A 362 -8.71 -4.59 5.32
C ALA A 362 -8.46 -6.10 5.33
N SER A 363 -8.56 -6.70 6.52
CA SER A 363 -8.32 -8.13 6.74
C SER A 363 -9.20 -9.02 5.85
N ASP A 364 -10.43 -8.59 5.57
CA ASP A 364 -11.41 -9.23 4.71
C ASP A 364 -11.35 -8.79 3.23
N SER A 365 -10.43 -7.89 2.90
CA SER A 365 -10.24 -7.30 1.56
C SER A 365 -11.51 -6.64 0.99
N ARG A 366 -12.37 -6.06 1.84
CA ARG A 366 -13.49 -5.22 1.42
C ARG A 366 -13.18 -3.72 1.40
N TRP A 367 -12.06 -3.32 2.00
CA TRP A 367 -11.63 -1.93 2.04
C TRP A 367 -10.16 -1.80 1.69
N VAL A 368 -9.82 -0.69 1.04
CA VAL A 368 -8.45 -0.25 0.79
C VAL A 368 -8.29 1.17 1.31
N ALA A 369 -7.23 1.40 2.07
CA ALA A 369 -6.80 2.72 2.51
C ALA A 369 -5.51 3.11 1.79
N ILE A 370 -5.49 4.33 1.23
CA ILE A 370 -4.36 4.89 0.49
C ILE A 370 -3.97 6.20 1.15
N SER A 371 -2.81 6.22 1.81
CA SER A 371 -2.27 7.39 2.51
C SER A 371 -1.30 8.14 1.60
N THR A 372 -1.44 9.46 1.52
CA THR A 372 -0.67 10.31 0.60
C THR A 372 0.13 11.38 1.33
N ALA A 373 1.21 11.85 0.71
CA ALA A 373 2.10 12.88 1.25
C ALA A 373 1.38 14.22 1.51
N ASN A 374 0.20 14.41 0.93
CA ASN A 374 -0.65 15.58 1.16
C ASN A 374 -1.41 15.53 2.50
N GLY A 375 -1.08 14.59 3.39
CA GLY A 375 -1.72 14.45 4.70
C GLY A 375 -3.14 13.90 4.63
N THR A 376 -3.46 13.10 3.61
CA THR A 376 -4.81 12.57 3.40
C THR A 376 -4.80 11.07 3.17
N THR A 377 -5.77 10.39 3.78
CA THR A 377 -6.02 8.95 3.59
C THR A 377 -7.36 8.76 2.90
N HIS A 378 -7.33 8.10 1.75
CA HIS A 378 -8.50 7.81 0.93
C HIS A 378 -8.94 6.37 1.17
N VAL A 379 -10.23 6.16 1.48
CA VAL A 379 -10.79 4.84 1.78
C VAL A 379 -11.72 4.43 0.63
N PHE A 380 -11.46 3.27 0.05
CA PHE A 380 -12.20 2.71 -1.09
C PHE A 380 -12.89 1.40 -0.69
N PRO A 381 -14.19 1.23 -0.98
CA PRO A 381 -14.85 -0.05 -0.90
C PRO A 381 -14.45 -0.91 -2.10
N ILE A 382 -14.17 -2.19 -1.89
CA ILE A 382 -13.90 -3.19 -2.92
C ILE A 382 -14.54 -4.52 -2.50
N THR A 383 -14.47 -5.53 -3.35
CA THR A 383 -14.79 -6.90 -2.91
C THR A 383 -13.69 -7.87 -3.32
N PRO A 384 -13.41 -8.92 -2.51
CA PRO A 384 -12.30 -9.83 -2.73
C PRO A 384 -12.40 -10.65 -4.04
N TYR A 385 -13.59 -10.78 -4.59
CA TYR A 385 -13.89 -11.57 -5.79
C TYR A 385 -14.40 -10.72 -6.96
N GLY A 386 -14.42 -9.38 -6.82
CA GLY A 386 -14.95 -8.46 -7.82
C GLY A 386 -16.47 -8.33 -7.87
N GLY A 387 -16.96 -7.44 -8.74
CA GLY A 387 -18.39 -7.16 -8.90
C GLY A 387 -18.86 -5.97 -8.09
N ALA A 388 -20.19 -5.80 -8.03
CA ALA A 388 -20.81 -4.57 -7.55
C ALA A 388 -20.57 -4.31 -6.05
N ILE A 389 -20.32 -3.04 -5.74
CA ILE A 389 -20.24 -2.51 -4.38
C ILE A 389 -21.62 -1.95 -4.01
N ASN A 390 -22.24 -2.57 -3.02
CA ASN A 390 -23.57 -2.23 -2.55
C ASN A 390 -23.68 -2.50 -1.04
N PHE A 391 -24.81 -2.09 -0.47
CA PHE A 391 -25.07 -2.24 0.96
C PHE A 391 -24.96 -3.71 1.38
N ARG A 392 -25.43 -4.67 0.58
CA ARG A 392 -25.29 -6.11 0.87
C ARG A 392 -23.85 -6.57 1.05
N THR A 393 -22.92 -6.08 0.22
CA THR A 393 -21.52 -6.51 0.28
C THR A 393 -20.74 -5.91 1.46
N HIS A 394 -21.20 -4.77 2.02
CA HIS A 394 -20.44 -4.00 3.01
C HIS A 394 -21.15 -3.81 4.37
N ALA A 395 -22.47 -3.96 4.46
CA ALA A 395 -23.21 -3.76 5.72
C ALA A 395 -22.99 -4.89 6.73
N GLY A 396 -22.78 -6.11 6.25
CA GLY A 396 -22.64 -7.28 7.11
C GLY A 396 -21.22 -7.46 7.68
N PRO A 397 -21.06 -8.21 8.79
CA PRO A 397 -19.76 -8.62 9.33
C PRO A 397 -18.97 -9.54 8.38
N LYS A 398 -19.66 -10.26 7.52
CA LYS A 398 -19.11 -11.35 6.73
C LYS A 398 -19.09 -10.97 5.26
N VAL A 399 -18.02 -11.39 4.59
CA VAL A 399 -17.97 -11.41 3.13
C VAL A 399 -19.11 -12.31 2.63
N VAL A 400 -19.92 -11.76 1.74
CA VAL A 400 -21.05 -12.46 1.11
C VAL A 400 -20.61 -13.02 -0.25
N ASN A 401 -21.39 -13.92 -0.83
CA ASN A 401 -21.12 -14.37 -2.19
C ASN A 401 -21.35 -13.24 -3.20
N ARG A 402 -20.58 -13.26 -4.30
CA ARG A 402 -20.74 -12.37 -5.46
C ARG A 402 -22.19 -12.26 -5.89
N GLU A 403 -22.83 -13.40 -6.10
CA GLU A 403 -24.25 -13.48 -6.41
C GLU A 403 -25.10 -13.45 -5.15
N SER A 404 -26.26 -12.81 -5.25
CA SER A 404 -27.27 -12.90 -4.20
C SER A 404 -27.86 -14.32 -4.12
N ARG A 405 -28.42 -14.69 -2.95
CA ARG A 405 -29.12 -15.98 -2.81
C ARG A 405 -30.25 -16.11 -3.83
N PHE A 406 -30.90 -14.99 -4.15
CA PHE A 406 -31.93 -14.93 -5.18
C PHE A 406 -31.34 -15.24 -6.57
N HIS A 407 -30.23 -14.63 -6.96
CA HIS A 407 -29.59 -14.92 -8.26
C HIS A 407 -29.28 -16.40 -8.44
N ARG A 408 -28.73 -17.05 -7.41
CA ARG A 408 -28.44 -18.49 -7.43
C ARG A 408 -29.68 -19.37 -7.42
N SER A 409 -30.70 -19.03 -6.62
CA SER A 409 -31.92 -19.84 -6.50
C SER A 409 -32.87 -19.66 -7.69
N ALA A 410 -32.82 -18.52 -8.38
CA ALA A 410 -33.59 -18.24 -9.57
C ALA A 410 -32.87 -18.66 -10.88
N GLY A 411 -31.62 -19.17 -10.80
CA GLY A 411 -30.83 -19.57 -11.97
C GLY A 411 -30.39 -18.40 -12.87
N LEU A 412 -30.42 -17.16 -12.34
CA LEU A 412 -30.07 -15.94 -13.09
C LEU A 412 -28.55 -15.81 -13.32
N ASP A 413 -27.74 -16.51 -12.52
CA ASP A 413 -26.29 -16.65 -12.69
C ASP A 413 -25.90 -17.26 -14.04
N THR A 414 -26.74 -18.16 -14.57
CA THR A 414 -26.52 -18.78 -15.88
C THR A 414 -26.85 -17.87 -17.05
N LEU A 415 -27.77 -16.92 -16.89
CA LEU A 415 -28.17 -16.00 -17.96
C LEU A 415 -27.11 -14.92 -18.23
N ASP A 416 -26.53 -14.32 -17.20
CA ASP A 416 -25.50 -13.28 -17.40
C ASP A 416 -24.22 -13.84 -18.05
N ASN A 417 -23.83 -15.07 -17.67
CA ASN A 417 -22.73 -15.79 -18.31
C ASN A 417 -23.09 -16.31 -19.71
N SER A 418 -24.35 -16.69 -19.96
CA SER A 418 -24.86 -17.12 -21.27
C SER A 418 -24.97 -15.97 -22.28
N VAL A 419 -25.34 -14.77 -21.82
CA VAL A 419 -25.45 -13.59 -22.69
C VAL A 419 -24.06 -13.03 -23.03
N THR A 420 -23.06 -13.19 -22.15
CA THR A 420 -21.64 -12.89 -22.48
C THR A 420 -20.96 -13.98 -23.31
N SER A 421 -21.41 -15.24 -23.27
CA SER A 421 -20.82 -16.31 -24.10
C SER A 421 -21.55 -16.56 -25.43
N GLY A 422 -22.80 -16.08 -25.59
CA GLY A 422 -23.66 -16.40 -26.73
C GLY A 422 -23.82 -15.33 -27.82
N ILE A 423 -23.40 -14.08 -27.62
CA ILE A 423 -23.55 -13.00 -28.61
C ILE A 423 -22.27 -12.17 -28.75
N TYR A 424 -21.14 -12.83 -29.00
CA TYR A 424 -20.04 -12.20 -29.71
C TYR A 424 -19.95 -12.83 -31.10
N HIS A 425 -20.90 -12.46 -31.96
CA HIS A 425 -20.63 -12.48 -33.39
C HIS A 425 -19.32 -11.73 -33.61
N SER A 426 -18.45 -12.32 -34.43
CA SER A 426 -17.21 -11.76 -34.95
C SER A 426 -17.36 -10.27 -35.34
N SER A 427 -17.18 -9.38 -34.38
CA SER A 427 -16.79 -8.00 -34.61
C SER A 427 -15.32 -7.92 -34.24
N SER A 428 -14.53 -7.35 -35.14
CA SER A 428 -13.07 -7.26 -35.11
C SER A 428 -12.47 -6.44 -33.95
N THR A 429 -13.19 -6.25 -32.83
CA THR A 429 -12.86 -5.31 -31.74
C THR A 429 -12.38 -5.96 -30.45
N THR A 430 -12.46 -7.29 -30.29
CA THR A 430 -11.92 -7.97 -29.09
C THR A 430 -10.40 -8.15 -29.11
N LYS A 431 -9.75 -7.97 -30.27
CA LYS A 431 -8.28 -7.93 -30.39
C LYS A 431 -7.65 -6.74 -29.67
N ASP A 432 -8.41 -5.67 -29.47
CA ASP A 432 -7.88 -4.39 -28.96
C ASP A 432 -8.00 -4.26 -27.43
N GLN A 433 -8.81 -5.09 -26.75
CA GLN A 433 -9.09 -4.91 -25.30
C GLN A 433 -8.07 -5.55 -24.35
N TYR A 434 -7.34 -6.59 -24.79
CA TYR A 434 -6.34 -7.27 -23.97
C TYR A 434 -5.14 -7.71 -24.83
N PRO A 435 -3.92 -7.21 -24.54
CA PRO A 435 -2.71 -7.59 -25.29
C PRO A 435 -2.43 -9.10 -25.31
N SER A 436 -2.93 -9.84 -24.31
CA SER A 436 -2.75 -11.29 -24.18
C SER A 436 -3.49 -12.13 -25.24
N VAL A 437 -4.51 -11.57 -25.89
CA VAL A 437 -5.31 -12.29 -26.92
C VAL A 437 -4.56 -12.43 -28.25
N ALA A 438 -3.52 -11.63 -28.47
CA ALA A 438 -2.69 -11.66 -29.68
C ALA A 438 -1.51 -12.66 -29.62
N ASN A 439 -1.29 -13.34 -28.49
CA ASN A 439 -0.13 -14.20 -28.27
C ASN A 439 -0.25 -15.54 -29.07
N PRO A 440 0.81 -16.04 -29.74
CA PRO A 440 0.82 -17.34 -30.45
C PRO A 440 0.36 -18.56 -29.64
N HIS A 441 0.41 -18.53 -28.30
CA HIS A 441 -0.18 -19.56 -27.43
C HIS A 441 -1.71 -19.51 -27.32
N GLY A 442 -2.37 -18.60 -28.06
CA GLY A 442 -3.82 -18.48 -28.18
C GLY A 442 -4.55 -19.73 -28.69
N SER A 443 -3.83 -20.74 -29.18
CA SER A 443 -4.38 -22.07 -29.48
C SER A 443 -4.77 -22.85 -28.22
N LEU A 444 -3.99 -22.76 -27.14
CA LEU A 444 -4.34 -23.36 -25.83
C LEU A 444 -5.50 -22.61 -25.17
N TYR A 445 -5.51 -21.28 -25.31
CA TYR A 445 -6.58 -20.39 -24.88
C TYR A 445 -7.95 -20.79 -25.47
N ARG A 446 -8.00 -21.14 -26.75
CA ARG A 446 -9.24 -21.53 -27.44
C ARG A 446 -9.64 -22.98 -27.19
N ALA A 447 -8.68 -23.85 -26.86
CA ALA A 447 -8.91 -25.27 -26.59
C ALA A 447 -9.38 -25.52 -25.14
N ALA A 448 -9.00 -24.66 -24.20
CA ALA A 448 -9.43 -24.76 -22.81
C ALA A 448 -10.83 -24.13 -22.64
N SER A 449 -11.86 -24.96 -22.48
CA SER A 449 -13.18 -24.54 -21.98
C SER A 449 -13.11 -24.14 -20.50
N ASN A 450 -12.15 -23.28 -20.14
CA ASN A 450 -11.90 -22.86 -18.77
C ASN A 450 -12.65 -21.55 -18.49
N PRO A 451 -13.70 -21.56 -17.64
CA PRO A 451 -14.50 -20.37 -17.35
C PRO A 451 -13.74 -19.28 -16.59
N ARG A 452 -12.50 -19.55 -16.16
CA ARG A 452 -11.61 -18.57 -15.50
C ARG A 452 -10.80 -17.73 -16.49
N LEU A 453 -10.84 -18.05 -17.77
CA LEU A 453 -10.13 -17.32 -18.83
C LEU A 453 -11.04 -16.23 -19.43
N PRO A 454 -10.47 -15.20 -20.09
CA PRO A 454 -11.26 -14.13 -20.69
C PRO A 454 -12.27 -14.64 -21.75
N PRO A 455 -13.27 -13.83 -22.13
CA PRO A 455 -13.40 -12.38 -21.85
C PRO A 455 -13.79 -12.08 -20.40
N TYR A 456 -13.09 -11.11 -19.80
CA TYR A 456 -13.46 -10.58 -18.49
C TYR A 456 -14.36 -9.35 -18.66
N ALA A 457 -15.19 -9.06 -17.65
CA ALA A 457 -15.87 -7.78 -17.58
C ALA A 457 -14.86 -6.63 -17.45
N SER A 458 -15.20 -5.45 -17.98
CA SER A 458 -14.40 -4.24 -17.76
C SER A 458 -14.29 -3.92 -16.27
N PRO A 459 -13.14 -3.39 -15.80
CA PRO A 459 -12.96 -3.04 -14.40
C PRO A 459 -13.96 -1.96 -13.97
N GLN A 460 -14.40 -2.02 -12.72
CA GLN A 460 -15.29 -1.00 -12.17
C GLN A 460 -14.48 0.22 -11.71
N ILE A 461 -14.89 1.41 -12.13
CA ILE A 461 -14.25 2.66 -11.73
C ILE A 461 -14.83 3.12 -10.40
N LEU A 462 -13.96 3.33 -9.42
CA LEU A 462 -14.34 3.68 -8.06
C LEU A 462 -13.67 4.97 -7.61
N PHE A 463 -14.42 5.78 -6.86
CA PHE A 463 -13.90 6.94 -6.15
C PHE A 463 -13.84 6.63 -4.66
N ALA A 464 -12.99 7.36 -3.93
CA ALA A 464 -12.87 7.18 -2.49
C ALA A 464 -14.22 7.46 -1.82
N ALA A 465 -14.74 6.48 -1.07
CA ALA A 465 -15.98 6.64 -0.30
C ALA A 465 -15.78 7.61 0.88
N SER A 466 -14.55 7.72 1.37
CA SER A 466 -14.17 8.75 2.34
C SER A 466 -12.76 9.26 2.08
N LYS A 467 -12.55 10.54 2.39
CA LYS A 467 -11.25 11.20 2.37
C LYS A 467 -10.99 11.81 3.74
N ILE A 468 -10.15 11.16 4.52
CA ILE A 468 -9.76 11.61 5.85
C ILE A 468 -8.62 12.62 5.69
N LYS A 469 -8.86 13.85 6.13
CA LYS A 469 -7.83 14.90 6.18
C LYS A 469 -7.22 14.91 7.58
N GLN A 470 -5.91 14.74 7.67
CA GLN A 470 -5.20 14.92 8.92
C GLN A 470 -5.04 16.42 9.16
N SER A 471 -5.50 16.93 10.31
CA SER A 471 -5.37 18.36 10.62
C SER A 471 -3.91 18.74 10.76
N SER A 472 -3.40 19.56 9.83
CA SER A 472 -2.01 20.01 9.77
C SER A 472 -1.70 21.18 10.72
N ALA A 473 -2.48 21.38 11.79
CA ALA A 473 -2.09 22.34 12.81
C ALA A 473 -0.74 21.87 13.37
N HIS A 474 0.32 22.68 13.17
CA HIS A 474 1.75 22.41 13.42
C HIS A 474 2.65 22.05 12.22
N PHE A 475 2.22 22.27 10.97
CA PHE A 475 3.15 22.56 9.87
C PHE A 475 3.09 24.05 9.53
N VAL A 476 3.60 24.91 10.42
CA VAL A 476 4.09 26.23 10.01
C VAL A 476 5.61 26.13 10.03
N ALA A 477 6.18 26.30 8.84
CA ALA A 477 7.60 26.39 8.61
C ALA A 477 8.29 27.29 9.64
N ALA A 478 9.43 26.84 10.14
CA ALA A 478 10.46 27.72 10.65
C ALA A 478 10.94 28.62 9.49
N ALA A 479 10.17 29.67 9.20
CA ALA A 479 10.66 30.89 8.59
C ALA A 479 10.87 31.88 9.74
N LEU A 480 12.08 32.41 9.81
CA LEU A 480 12.53 33.41 10.77
C LEU A 480 11.53 34.58 10.91
N PRO A 481 11.43 35.24 12.08
CA PRO A 481 10.59 36.43 12.20
C PRO A 481 11.27 37.59 11.47
N LEU A 482 10.76 37.94 10.28
CA LEU A 482 11.04 39.25 9.71
C LEU A 482 10.06 40.24 10.34
N VAL A 483 10.65 41.25 10.98
CA VAL A 483 9.98 42.37 11.64
C VAL A 483 9.03 43.06 10.66
N ASP A 484 7.81 43.29 11.15
CA ASP A 484 6.73 44.01 10.48
C ASP A 484 7.07 45.50 10.31
N TYR A 485 7.04 45.98 9.07
CA TYR A 485 6.72 47.37 8.75
C TYR A 485 6.02 47.40 7.38
N GLY A 486 4.70 47.41 7.41
CA GLY A 486 3.91 48.41 6.70
C GLY A 486 3.62 48.20 5.20
N THR A 487 2.31 48.09 4.94
CA THR A 487 1.55 48.69 3.82
C THR A 487 1.52 48.03 2.42
N THR A 488 0.26 47.69 2.07
CA THR A 488 -0.45 47.79 0.78
C THR A 488 -0.20 46.79 -0.37
N VAL A 489 -1.23 45.95 -0.57
CA VAL A 489 -1.91 45.57 -1.85
C VAL A 489 -1.19 45.90 -3.15
N VAL A 490 -0.99 44.91 -4.05
CA VAL A 490 -1.64 44.77 -5.39
C VAL A 490 -1.29 43.38 -6.01
N SER A 491 -2.29 42.78 -6.66
CA SER A 491 -2.28 41.64 -7.59
C SER A 491 -1.18 41.65 -8.67
N ALA A 492 -0.56 40.49 -8.97
CA ALA A 492 -0.22 40.08 -10.35
C ALA A 492 0.31 38.62 -10.43
N VAL A 493 -0.31 37.83 -11.30
CA VAL A 493 0.29 36.76 -12.13
C VAL A 493 0.45 37.44 -13.53
N PRO A 494 1.49 37.24 -14.39
CA PRO A 494 1.82 35.94 -14.99
C PRO A 494 3.24 35.69 -15.63
N ALA A 495 3.44 34.42 -16.05
CA ALA A 495 4.05 33.92 -17.31
C ALA A 495 5.56 34.02 -17.69
N ALA A 496 6.11 32.83 -18.01
CA ALA A 496 6.82 32.41 -19.25
C ALA A 496 8.27 32.85 -19.61
N LEU A 497 9.12 31.83 -19.88
CA LEU A 497 10.04 31.58 -21.05
C LEU A 497 10.90 32.77 -21.57
N THR A 498 12.24 32.72 -21.78
CA THR A 498 13.02 31.85 -22.71
C THR A 498 14.52 32.27 -22.79
N SER A 499 15.41 31.29 -23.09
CA SER A 499 16.70 31.35 -23.86
C SER A 499 17.92 32.10 -23.24
N ALA A 500 19.20 31.75 -23.45
CA ALA A 500 19.87 31.00 -24.53
C ALA A 500 21.27 30.41 -24.14
N ALA A 501 21.60 29.30 -24.81
CA ALA A 501 22.89 28.81 -25.38
C ALA A 501 24.28 28.92 -24.67
N GLY A 502 24.97 27.76 -24.61
CA GLY A 502 26.35 27.61 -25.13
C GLY A 502 27.45 27.11 -24.17
N GLY A 503 28.11 25.98 -24.51
CA GLY A 503 29.50 25.68 -24.11
C GLY A 503 29.73 24.41 -23.29
N ALA A 504 30.52 23.48 -23.82
CA ALA A 504 30.90 22.19 -23.24
C ALA A 504 32.20 22.27 -22.39
N LEU A 505 32.31 21.34 -21.42
CA LEU A 505 33.47 20.83 -20.66
C LEU A 505 34.50 21.83 -20.07
N ASP A 506 34.65 21.87 -18.75
CA ASP A 506 35.67 21.05 -18.06
C ASP A 506 35.61 21.12 -16.52
N SER A 507 35.75 19.94 -15.91
CA SER A 507 36.46 19.58 -14.67
C SER A 507 36.51 20.52 -13.43
N ALA A 508 36.01 19.93 -12.33
CA ALA A 508 36.46 20.07 -10.93
C ALA A 508 36.11 21.34 -10.13
N CYS A 509 35.14 21.19 -9.21
CA CYS A 509 35.33 21.68 -7.85
C CYS A 509 34.63 20.77 -6.82
N ASN A 510 35.48 20.20 -5.96
CA ASN A 510 35.13 19.52 -4.72
C ASN A 510 34.37 20.48 -3.80
N LEU A 511 33.10 20.20 -3.56
CA LEU A 511 32.49 20.39 -2.26
C LEU A 511 31.80 19.08 -1.90
N LYS A 512 32.22 18.49 -0.79
CA LYS A 512 31.54 17.40 -0.10
C LYS A 512 30.16 17.88 0.37
N GLN A 513 29.23 18.07 -0.55
CA GLN A 513 27.81 18.12 -0.26
C GLN A 513 27.38 16.69 -0.02
N ARG A 514 26.85 16.45 1.18
CA ARG A 514 26.01 15.30 1.52
C ARG A 514 25.06 15.08 0.32
N PRO A 515 25.18 14.00 -0.48
CA PRO A 515 24.14 13.70 -1.44
C PRO A 515 22.90 13.47 -0.59
N SER A 516 21.93 14.38 -0.70
CA SER A 516 20.72 14.32 0.12
C SER A 516 19.83 13.20 -0.41
N LEU A 517 20.16 11.96 -0.06
CA LEU A 517 19.14 10.96 0.25
C LEU A 517 18.15 11.52 1.32
N ASN A 518 18.55 12.57 2.05
CA ASN A 518 17.76 13.34 3.00
C ASN A 518 16.94 14.51 2.42
N SER A 519 16.35 14.37 1.22
CA SER A 519 15.16 15.13 0.82
C SER A 519 13.92 14.21 0.70
N ALA A 520 14.03 12.98 1.23
CA ALA A 520 12.99 11.97 1.15
C ALA A 520 12.51 11.38 2.48
N SER A 521 12.41 12.18 3.53
CA SER A 521 11.67 11.86 4.77
C SER A 521 10.14 11.84 4.52
N TYR A 522 9.66 11.01 3.60
CA TYR A 522 8.24 10.95 3.20
C TYR A 522 7.41 9.92 3.98
N ARG A 523 7.98 9.06 4.83
CA ARG A 523 7.22 8.00 5.54
C ARG A 523 6.51 8.48 6.81
N GLN A 524 5.97 9.67 6.77
CA GLN A 524 5.43 10.36 7.94
C GLN A 524 3.99 9.92 8.30
N MET A 525 3.45 8.92 7.60
CA MET A 525 2.11 8.40 7.85
C MET A 525 2.02 6.94 7.44
N ALA A 526 1.36 6.14 8.27
CA ALA A 526 1.01 4.76 7.96
C ALA A 526 -0.46 4.52 8.34
N ALA A 527 -1.13 3.58 7.68
CA ALA A 527 -2.50 3.22 7.96
C ALA A 527 -2.65 1.70 8.07
N ASN A 528 -3.48 1.23 9.00
CA ASN A 528 -3.79 -0.19 9.12
C ASN A 528 -5.25 -0.41 9.54
N PHE A 529 -5.86 -1.45 8.98
CA PHE A 529 -7.17 -1.91 9.44
C PHE A 529 -6.99 -2.95 10.54
N ALA A 530 -7.70 -2.77 11.64
CA ALA A 530 -7.73 -3.72 12.73
C ALA A 530 -9.05 -3.58 13.51
N PRO A 531 -9.41 -4.56 14.35
CA PRO A 531 -10.66 -4.45 15.09
C PRO A 531 -10.60 -3.30 16.10
N ALA A 532 -11.75 -2.72 16.42
CA ALA A 532 -11.85 -1.53 17.25
C ALA A 532 -11.23 -1.70 18.65
N ARG A 533 -10.62 -0.63 19.18
CA ARG A 533 -9.93 -0.62 20.48
C ARG A 533 -10.42 0.50 21.40
N GLY A 534 -10.71 1.67 20.86
CA GLY A 534 -11.03 2.90 21.60
C GLY A 534 -12.29 2.81 22.46
N LEU A 535 -13.34 2.13 21.97
CA LEU A 535 -14.56 1.91 22.77
C LEU A 535 -14.31 1.03 24.01
N LYS A 536 -13.37 0.08 23.91
CA LYS A 536 -12.97 -0.78 25.03
C LYS A 536 -12.14 -0.01 26.06
N ALA A 537 -11.23 0.86 25.60
CA ALA A 537 -10.43 1.74 26.46
C ALA A 537 -11.28 2.70 27.30
N MET A 538 -12.40 3.17 26.74
CA MET A 538 -13.32 4.11 27.39
C MET A 538 -14.31 3.44 28.37
N GLY A 539 -14.23 2.12 28.59
CA GLY A 539 -15.09 1.39 29.53
C GLY A 539 -16.59 1.44 29.19
N SER A 540 -16.95 1.72 27.94
CA SER A 540 -18.36 1.90 27.54
C SER A 540 -19.10 0.55 27.52
N PRO A 541 -20.22 0.39 28.26
CA PRO A 541 -20.96 -0.88 28.35
C PRO A 541 -21.77 -1.23 27.09
N SER A 542 -21.67 -0.45 26.02
CA SER A 542 -22.58 -0.44 24.87
C SER A 542 -22.48 -1.65 23.93
N LEU A 543 -21.51 -2.55 24.13
CA LEU A 543 -21.28 -3.71 23.25
C LEU A 543 -21.77 -5.06 23.82
N ARG A 544 -22.74 -5.07 24.75
CA ARG A 544 -23.45 -6.33 25.09
C ARG A 544 -24.45 -6.78 24.03
N ASN A 545 -24.83 -5.93 23.08
CA ASN A 545 -25.71 -6.29 21.97
C ASN A 545 -24.92 -6.30 20.66
N GLY A 546 -24.57 -7.50 20.18
CA GLY A 546 -23.78 -7.72 18.95
C GLY A 546 -24.52 -7.39 17.65
N ASN A 547 -25.00 -6.16 17.47
CA ASN A 547 -25.81 -5.78 16.31
C ASN A 547 -25.49 -4.41 15.68
N GLU A 548 -24.29 -3.85 15.88
CA GLU A 548 -23.85 -2.64 15.17
C GLU A 548 -22.64 -2.94 14.28
N ASN A 549 -22.85 -2.80 12.96
CA ASN A 549 -21.91 -2.91 11.83
C ASN A 549 -20.43 -3.22 12.19
N CYS A 550 -20.12 -4.52 12.16
CA CYS A 550 -18.82 -5.13 12.47
C CYS A 550 -17.80 -4.98 11.32
N THR A 551 -17.42 -3.74 11.01
CA THR A 551 -16.26 -3.45 10.15
C THR A 551 -15.04 -3.15 11.01
N ASP A 552 -13.86 -3.61 10.58
CA ASP A 552 -12.59 -3.21 11.20
C ASP A 552 -12.48 -1.68 11.24
N SER A 553 -11.91 -1.14 12.32
CA SER A 553 -11.56 0.28 12.42
C SER A 553 -10.31 0.56 11.59
N LEU A 554 -10.16 1.80 11.15
CA LEU A 554 -8.96 2.29 10.48
C LEU A 554 -8.08 3.04 11.47
N PHE A 555 -6.86 2.55 11.67
CA PHE A 555 -5.83 3.19 12.48
C PHE A 555 -4.90 3.98 11.58
N ILE A 556 -4.65 5.25 11.91
CA ILE A 556 -3.71 6.10 11.18
C ILE A 556 -2.69 6.65 12.16
N MET A 557 -1.42 6.33 11.93
CA MET A 557 -0.32 6.88 12.69
C MET A 557 0.26 8.08 11.93
N ARG A 558 0.33 9.22 12.61
CA ARG A 558 0.73 10.52 12.04
C ARG A 558 2.19 10.85 12.34
N SER A 559 2.69 11.85 11.63
CA SER A 559 4.06 12.36 11.74
C SER A 559 4.37 13.07 13.05
N ASN A 560 3.34 13.46 13.79
CA ASN A 560 3.46 14.08 15.10
C ASN A 560 3.47 13.07 16.25
N GLY A 561 3.59 11.76 15.95
CA GLY A 561 3.59 10.72 16.97
C GLY A 561 2.19 10.33 17.48
N GLN A 562 1.11 10.81 16.86
CA GLN A 562 -0.25 10.47 17.29
C GLN A 562 -0.85 9.35 16.45
N LEU A 563 -1.30 8.29 17.12
CA LEU A 563 -2.10 7.21 16.54
C LEU A 563 -3.59 7.54 16.73
N SER A 564 -4.36 7.58 15.66
CA SER A 564 -5.81 7.83 15.71
C SER A 564 -6.59 6.64 15.20
N GLU A 565 -7.65 6.24 15.93
CA GLU A 565 -8.63 5.26 15.48
C GLU A 565 -9.85 5.94 14.86
N TYR A 566 -10.23 5.48 13.67
CA TYR A 566 -11.44 5.89 12.98
C TYR A 566 -12.39 4.70 12.85
N GLN A 567 -13.59 4.85 13.41
CA GLN A 567 -14.66 3.89 13.23
C GLN A 567 -15.31 4.10 11.85
N LEU A 568 -15.43 3.00 11.11
CA LEU A 568 -16.07 2.95 9.81
C LEU A 568 -17.52 2.50 10.01
N THR A 569 -18.49 3.26 9.51
CA THR A 569 -19.91 2.91 9.57
C THR A 569 -20.51 2.97 8.18
N VAL A 570 -20.99 1.82 7.71
CA VAL A 570 -21.66 1.71 6.41
C VAL A 570 -23.13 2.06 6.54
N LYS A 571 -23.61 2.96 5.69
CA LYS A 571 -25.03 3.28 5.53
C LYS A 571 -25.45 3.00 4.09
N ALA A 572 -26.72 2.64 3.92
CA ALA A 572 -27.32 2.57 2.60
C ALA A 572 -27.63 3.98 2.12
N PHE A 573 -27.11 4.37 0.95
CA PHE A 573 -27.51 5.63 0.33
C PHE A 573 -28.95 5.51 -0.18
N THR A 574 -29.85 6.37 0.31
CA THR A 574 -31.28 6.39 -0.08
C THR A 574 -31.75 7.79 -0.40
N ILE A 575 -32.43 7.97 -1.55
CA ILE A 575 -33.22 9.16 -1.87
C ILE A 575 -34.70 8.77 -1.70
N GLY A 576 -35.23 8.89 -0.48
CA GLY A 576 -36.68 8.75 -0.20
C GLY A 576 -37.30 7.35 -0.36
N GLN A 577 -36.54 6.31 -0.72
CA GLN A 577 -37.02 4.93 -0.90
C GLN A 577 -36.59 3.96 0.21
N ARG A 578 -37.24 2.80 0.27
CA ARG A 578 -36.93 1.68 1.18
C ARG A 578 -35.51 1.17 0.94
N ILE A 579 -34.79 0.88 2.02
CA ILE A 579 -33.45 0.28 1.97
C ILE A 579 -33.54 -1.11 1.32
N THR A 580 -32.75 -1.34 0.29
CA THR A 580 -32.56 -2.63 -0.38
C THR A 580 -31.07 -3.00 -0.39
N ASP A 581 -30.80 -4.28 -0.62
CA ASP A 581 -29.45 -4.84 -0.69
C ASP A 581 -28.58 -4.22 -1.79
N GLU A 582 -29.20 -3.70 -2.85
CA GLU A 582 -28.54 -3.11 -4.02
C GLU A 582 -28.24 -1.62 -3.88
N ASN A 583 -28.64 -0.99 -2.76
CA ASN A 583 -28.35 0.42 -2.52
C ASN A 583 -26.83 0.69 -2.53
N PRO A 584 -26.37 1.83 -3.09
CA PRO A 584 -24.97 2.22 -3.01
C PRO A 584 -24.47 2.35 -1.57
N VAL A 585 -23.18 2.08 -1.37
CA VAL A 585 -22.52 2.22 -0.08
C VAL A 585 -22.21 3.69 0.19
N GLU A 586 -22.67 4.21 1.33
CA GLU A 586 -22.21 5.46 1.90
C GLU A 586 -21.37 5.16 3.15
N LEU A 587 -20.12 5.61 3.15
CA LEU A 587 -19.19 5.38 4.26
C LEU A 587 -19.14 6.61 5.17
N HIS A 588 -19.55 6.45 6.42
CA HIS A 588 -19.34 7.44 7.46
C HIS A 588 -18.11 7.06 8.28
N VAL A 589 -17.18 8.01 8.43
CA VAL A 589 -15.91 7.80 9.15
C VAL A 589 -15.85 8.75 10.34
N VAL A 590 -15.73 8.19 11.54
CA VAL A 590 -15.76 8.95 12.80
C VAL A 590 -14.46 8.74 13.57
N PRO A 591 -13.69 9.78 13.89
CA PRO A 591 -12.56 9.64 14.81
C PRO A 591 -13.09 9.27 16.20
N THR A 592 -12.47 8.29 16.85
CA THR A 592 -12.94 7.75 18.14
C THR A 592 -11.97 8.07 19.26
N VAL A 593 -10.72 7.61 19.16
CA VAL A 593 -9.69 7.75 20.19
C VAL A 593 -8.35 8.07 19.52
N GLU A 594 -7.51 8.82 20.24
CA GLU A 594 -6.12 9.08 19.85
C GLU A 594 -5.17 8.71 20.98
N TRP A 595 -4.06 8.06 20.63
CA TRP A 595 -2.96 7.73 21.53
C TRP A 595 -1.74 8.57 21.18
N PRO A 596 -1.17 9.33 22.13
CA PRO A 596 0.11 10.00 21.94
C PRO A 596 1.23 8.97 22.10
N LEU A 597 1.70 8.41 20.98
CA LEU A 597 2.86 7.51 20.92
C LEU A 597 4.14 8.35 20.74
N THR A 598 4.33 9.30 21.66
CA THR A 598 5.52 10.14 21.73
C THR A 598 6.39 9.68 22.88
N GLN A 599 7.65 10.12 22.89
CA GLN A 599 8.59 9.83 23.96
C GLN A 599 7.94 10.05 25.34
N SER A 600 8.03 9.04 26.20
CA SER A 600 7.61 9.18 27.59
C SER A 600 8.44 10.29 28.25
N LYS A 601 7.90 10.99 29.24
CA LYS A 601 8.65 12.03 30.00
C LYS A 601 9.89 11.48 30.75
N SER A 602 10.09 10.16 30.76
CA SER A 602 11.33 9.53 31.20
C SER A 602 12.27 9.43 30.00
N GLU A 603 13.35 10.22 30.01
CA GLU A 603 14.43 10.16 29.00
C GLU A 603 15.21 8.82 29.03
N GLN A 604 14.87 7.90 29.94
CA GLN A 604 15.53 6.60 30.07
C GLN A 604 15.05 5.63 28.99
N GLU A 605 16.01 5.05 28.27
CA GLU A 605 15.78 3.95 27.33
C GLU A 605 15.23 2.73 28.08
N THR A 606 14.12 2.16 27.59
CA THR A 606 13.73 0.79 27.98
C THR A 606 14.81 -0.20 27.51
N GLY A 607 15.40 0.05 26.34
CA GLY A 607 16.70 -0.46 25.91
C GLY A 607 16.88 -1.96 26.03
N PHE A 608 18.14 -2.38 26.11
CA PHE A 608 18.53 -3.76 26.39
C PHE A 608 19.21 -3.86 27.76
N PRO A 609 19.08 -4.97 28.51
CA PRO A 609 18.31 -6.18 28.21
C PRO A 609 16.79 -5.96 28.32
N LEU A 610 16.02 -6.69 27.52
CA LEU A 610 14.56 -6.70 27.65
C LEU A 610 14.13 -7.48 28.91
N ASP A 611 13.02 -7.06 29.53
CA ASP A 611 12.36 -7.82 30.59
C ASP A 611 12.05 -9.25 30.09
N PRO A 612 12.36 -10.32 30.84
CA PRO A 612 11.98 -11.68 30.49
C PRO A 612 10.48 -11.88 30.20
N ASN A 613 9.63 -11.05 30.80
CA ASN A 613 8.18 -11.03 30.57
C ASN A 613 7.75 -10.19 29.37
N ASN A 614 8.68 -9.55 28.65
CA ASN A 614 8.35 -8.79 27.45
C ASN A 614 7.62 -9.66 26.42
N VAL A 615 6.48 -9.20 25.93
CA VAL A 615 5.57 -9.97 25.06
C VAL A 615 6.21 -10.39 23.74
N LEU A 616 7.22 -9.67 23.24
CA LEU A 616 7.99 -10.06 22.05
C LEU A 616 8.75 -11.37 22.29
N LEU A 617 9.39 -11.50 23.46
CA LEU A 617 10.12 -12.71 23.84
C LEU A 617 9.17 -13.89 24.07
N GLN A 618 8.03 -13.65 24.72
CA GLN A 618 7.01 -14.68 24.98
C GLN A 618 6.42 -15.23 23.67
N ALA A 619 6.01 -14.34 22.76
CA ALA A 619 5.44 -14.72 21.47
C ALA A 619 6.42 -15.56 20.65
N SER A 620 7.68 -15.13 20.56
CA SER A 620 8.70 -15.88 19.82
C SER A 620 8.99 -17.24 20.47
N ALA A 621 9.02 -17.34 21.80
CA ALA A 621 9.19 -18.61 22.49
C ALA A 621 8.04 -19.60 22.23
N ILE A 622 6.79 -19.13 22.23
CA ILE A 622 5.62 -19.94 21.85
C ILE A 622 5.74 -20.39 20.41
N LYS A 623 6.09 -19.46 19.51
CA LYS A 623 6.20 -19.74 18.08
C LYS A 623 7.23 -20.84 17.78
N GLN A 624 8.38 -20.78 18.43
CA GLN A 624 9.43 -21.80 18.33
C GLN A 624 9.03 -23.15 18.92
N ARG A 625 8.18 -23.17 19.94
CA ARG A 625 7.63 -24.44 20.46
C ARG A 625 6.68 -25.05 19.45
N LEU A 626 5.78 -24.25 18.87
CA LEU A 626 4.83 -24.71 17.86
C LEU A 626 5.53 -25.25 16.61
N SER A 627 6.61 -24.62 16.14
CA SER A 627 7.34 -25.09 14.95
C SER A 627 8.00 -26.47 15.16
N LYS A 628 8.39 -26.83 16.39
CA LYS A 628 8.95 -28.16 16.70
C LYS A 628 7.94 -29.30 16.57
N PHE A 629 6.64 -29.02 16.66
CA PHE A 629 5.59 -30.03 16.54
C PHE A 629 5.05 -30.19 15.11
N CYS A 630 5.40 -29.28 14.21
CA CYS A 630 4.90 -29.25 12.83
C CYS A 630 5.92 -29.73 11.78
N ASN A 631 7.18 -29.95 12.18
CA ASN A 631 8.26 -30.44 11.30
C ASN A 631 8.46 -31.94 11.41
#